data_AF-A0A442K6S5-F1
#
_entry.id   AF-A0A442K6S5-F1
#
_cell.length_a   1.000
_cell.length_b   1.000
_cell.length_c   1.000
_cell.angle_alpha   90.00
_cell.angle_beta   90.00
_cell.angle_gamma   90.00
#
_symmetry.space_group_name_H-M   'P 1'
#
loop_
_entity.id
_entity.type
_entity.pdbx_description
1 polymer ?
#
loop_
_entity_poly.entity_id
_entity_poly.type
_entity_poly.pdbx_seq_one_letter_code
_entity_poly.pdbx_strand_id
1 'polypeptide(L)'
;MAKKPMTREELLAQLESLDNSTEIAKLNAEVSRLTEENASLLSQRQELERQLKQEREAMQLVRDAIRKVDIRTRSHGADRPGQAEIAAAADRAGRMEWAEVQLGIQRGTHDPVTGKPYTAETKPQRVLTAGAPKVTQTELASFFPSLSGPEVDVTDSADALVDTNLSELKTALEIAKAE
;
A
#
# COMPACT_ATOMS: atom_id res chain seq x y z
N MET A 1 79.51 -47.79 6.39
CA MET A 1 79.74 -46.88 5.25
C MET A 1 79.50 -45.47 5.73
N ALA A 2 80.55 -44.74 6.13
CA ALA A 2 80.40 -43.32 6.47
C ALA A 2 80.06 -42.55 5.17
N LYS A 3 78.97 -41.80 5.16
CA LYS A 3 78.62 -40.93 4.03
C LYS A 3 79.82 -40.01 3.77
N LYS A 4 80.28 -39.96 2.52
CA LYS A 4 81.32 -38.99 2.13
C LYS A 4 80.83 -37.58 2.53
N PRO A 5 81.69 -36.74 3.13
CA PRO A 5 81.31 -35.39 3.47
C PRO A 5 80.90 -34.66 2.19
N MET A 6 79.75 -34.00 2.21
CA MET A 6 79.26 -33.20 1.09
C MET A 6 80.22 -32.04 0.83
N THR A 7 80.39 -31.71 -0.43
CA THR A 7 81.20 -30.57 -0.85
C THR A 7 80.44 -29.27 -0.56
N ARG A 8 81.18 -28.17 -0.41
CA ARG A 8 80.61 -26.84 -0.14
C ARG A 8 79.59 -26.42 -1.20
N GLU A 9 79.84 -26.73 -2.46
CA GLU A 9 78.95 -26.40 -3.58
C GLU A 9 77.62 -27.17 -3.50
N GLU A 10 77.66 -28.46 -3.14
CA GLU A 10 76.45 -29.25 -2.96
C GLU A 10 75.60 -28.75 -1.78
N LEU A 11 76.23 -28.27 -0.71
CA LEU A 11 75.52 -27.68 0.44
C LEU A 11 74.88 -26.33 0.09
N LEU A 12 75.56 -25.49 -0.70
CA LEU A 12 74.99 -24.21 -1.18
C LEU A 12 73.79 -24.44 -2.11
N ALA A 13 73.90 -25.39 -3.04
CA ALA A 13 72.80 -25.74 -3.93
C ALA A 13 71.58 -26.31 -3.17
N GLN A 14 71.81 -27.10 -2.11
CA GLN A 14 70.73 -27.56 -1.23
C GLN A 14 70.07 -26.40 -0.47
N LEU A 15 70.86 -25.46 0.03
CA LEU A 15 70.34 -24.29 0.74
C LEU A 15 69.48 -23.43 -0.19
N GLU A 16 69.95 -23.13 -1.40
CA GLU A 16 69.18 -22.37 -2.41
C GLU A 16 67.89 -23.12 -2.81
N SER A 17 67.94 -24.45 -2.95
CA SER A 17 66.74 -25.24 -3.25
C SER A 17 65.72 -25.20 -2.12
N LEU A 18 66.18 -25.22 -0.87
CA LEU A 18 65.33 -25.11 0.31
C LEU A 18 64.71 -23.72 0.40
N ASP A 19 65.49 -22.67 0.23
CA ASP A 19 65.01 -21.28 0.23
C ASP A 19 63.94 -21.07 -0.85
N ASN A 20 64.23 -21.48 -2.09
CA ASN A 20 63.28 -21.42 -3.20
C ASN A 20 62.00 -22.22 -2.89
N SER A 21 62.10 -23.39 -2.28
CA SER A 21 60.92 -24.20 -1.92
C SER A 21 60.03 -23.49 -0.88
N THR A 22 60.63 -22.79 0.10
CA THR A 22 59.88 -22.07 1.12
C THR A 22 59.23 -20.81 0.56
N GLU A 23 59.88 -20.12 -0.37
CA GLU A 23 59.32 -18.96 -1.05
C GLU A 23 58.16 -19.37 -1.98
N ILE A 24 58.33 -20.45 -2.75
CA ILE A 24 57.25 -21.03 -3.57
C ILE A 24 56.04 -21.42 -2.70
N ALA A 25 56.25 -22.02 -1.52
CA ALA A 25 55.16 -22.36 -0.61
C ALA A 25 54.39 -21.12 -0.12
N LYS A 26 55.11 -20.03 0.21
CA LYS A 26 54.49 -18.75 0.60
C LYS A 26 53.70 -18.12 -0.55
N LEU A 27 54.27 -18.11 -1.75
CA LEU A 27 53.59 -17.59 -2.94
C LEU A 27 52.33 -18.40 -3.26
N ASN A 28 52.38 -19.73 -3.15
CA ASN A 28 51.19 -20.57 -3.36
C ASN A 28 50.09 -20.35 -2.31
N ALA A 29 50.47 -20.09 -1.05
CA ALA A 29 49.51 -19.74 -0.01
C ALA A 29 48.83 -18.38 -0.32
N GLU A 30 49.62 -17.39 -0.75
CA GLU A 30 49.08 -16.08 -1.13
C GLU A 30 48.20 -16.15 -2.39
N VAL A 31 48.61 -16.93 -3.40
CA VAL A 31 47.79 -17.17 -4.61
C VAL A 31 46.47 -17.83 -4.23
N SER A 32 46.48 -18.82 -3.35
CA SER A 32 45.25 -19.46 -2.86
C SER A 32 44.34 -18.44 -2.14
N ARG A 33 44.91 -17.64 -1.24
CA ARG A 33 44.18 -16.58 -0.53
C ARG A 33 43.54 -15.57 -1.49
N LEU A 34 44.31 -15.05 -2.44
CA LEU A 34 43.83 -14.10 -3.44
C LEU A 34 42.79 -14.71 -4.38
N THR A 35 42.88 -16.01 -4.65
CA THR A 35 41.90 -16.73 -5.47
C THR A 35 40.56 -16.85 -4.74
N GLU A 36 40.59 -17.20 -3.45
CA GLU A 36 39.39 -17.25 -2.61
C GLU A 36 38.74 -15.86 -2.44
N GLU A 37 39.55 -14.83 -2.20
CA GLU A 37 39.06 -13.45 -2.09
C GLU A 37 38.41 -12.99 -3.40
N ASN A 38 39.05 -13.23 -4.55
CA ASN A 38 38.46 -12.90 -5.85
C ASN A 38 37.15 -13.66 -6.11
N ALA A 39 37.07 -14.95 -5.75
CA ALA A 39 35.83 -15.71 -5.89
C ALA A 39 34.69 -15.12 -5.04
N SER A 40 34.99 -14.73 -3.79
CA SER A 40 34.05 -14.06 -2.90
C SER A 40 33.59 -12.71 -3.46
N LEU A 41 34.53 -11.87 -3.90
CA LEU A 41 34.23 -10.55 -4.48
C LEU A 41 33.40 -10.68 -5.77
N LEU A 42 33.68 -11.67 -6.62
CA LEU A 42 32.87 -11.93 -7.82
C LEU A 42 31.45 -12.34 -7.47
N SER A 43 31.25 -13.20 -6.47
CA SER A 43 29.92 -13.58 -6.00
C SER A 43 29.16 -12.37 -5.44
N GLN A 44 29.81 -11.54 -4.63
CA GLN A 44 29.21 -10.32 -4.08
C GLN A 44 28.82 -9.34 -5.19
N ARG A 45 29.70 -9.16 -6.18
CA ARG A 45 29.42 -8.30 -7.34
C ARG A 45 28.20 -8.79 -8.12
N GLN A 46 28.10 -10.08 -8.41
CA GLN A 46 26.95 -10.64 -9.15
C GLN A 46 25.63 -10.44 -8.39
N GLU A 47 25.64 -10.61 -7.07
CA GLU A 47 24.47 -10.39 -6.24
C GLU A 47 24.05 -8.91 -6.21
N LEU A 48 25.00 -7.99 -6.10
CA LEU A 48 24.73 -6.55 -6.17
C LEU A 48 24.20 -6.14 -7.56
N GLU A 49 24.73 -6.69 -8.64
CA GLU A 49 24.22 -6.45 -10.00
C GLU A 49 22.78 -6.95 -10.15
N ARG A 50 22.45 -8.11 -9.56
CA ARG A 50 21.09 -8.65 -9.52
C ARG A 50 20.14 -7.73 -8.76
N GLN A 51 20.54 -7.26 -7.58
CA GLN A 51 19.74 -6.32 -6.77
C GLN A 51 19.52 -5.00 -7.50
N LEU A 52 20.56 -4.45 -8.11
CA LEU A 52 20.48 -3.21 -8.88
C LEU A 52 19.56 -3.32 -10.09
N LYS A 53 19.50 -4.49 -10.74
CA LYS A 53 18.52 -4.77 -11.79
C LYS A 53 17.09 -4.75 -11.25
N GLN A 54 16.84 -5.40 -10.11
CA GLN A 54 15.53 -5.42 -9.46
C GLN A 54 15.06 -4.02 -9.06
N GLU A 55 15.95 -3.21 -8.48
CA GLU A 55 15.67 -1.81 -8.13
C GLU A 55 15.33 -0.95 -9.36
N ARG A 56 16.06 -1.14 -10.47
CA ARG A 56 15.75 -0.45 -11.74
C ARG A 56 14.38 -0.84 -12.28
N GLU A 57 14.02 -2.11 -12.22
CA GLU A 57 12.70 -2.61 -12.63
C GLU A 57 11.58 -2.06 -11.72
N ALA A 58 11.79 -2.07 -10.39
CA ALA A 58 10.85 -1.51 -9.43
C ALA A 58 10.64 0.00 -9.64
N MET A 59 11.71 0.76 -9.84
CA MET A 59 11.61 2.18 -10.16
C MET A 59 10.88 2.44 -11.49
N GLN A 60 11.07 1.57 -12.48
CA GLN A 60 10.33 1.69 -13.74
C GLN A 60 8.83 1.46 -13.54
N LEU A 61 8.45 0.45 -12.76
CA LEU A 61 7.04 0.20 -12.40
C LEU A 61 6.43 1.39 -11.67
N VAL A 62 7.15 1.98 -10.71
CA VAL A 62 6.71 3.20 -10.00
C VAL A 62 6.53 4.36 -10.98
N ARG A 63 7.49 4.59 -11.88
CA ARG A 63 7.37 5.64 -12.91
C ARG A 63 6.17 5.43 -13.83
N ASP A 64 5.92 4.19 -14.26
CA ASP A 64 4.79 3.87 -15.11
C ASP A 64 3.45 4.03 -14.37
N ALA A 65 3.40 3.69 -13.08
CA ALA A 65 2.22 3.93 -12.23
C ALA A 65 1.93 5.42 -12.05
N ILE A 66 2.96 6.22 -11.75
CA ILE A 66 2.85 7.69 -11.64
C ILE A 66 2.37 8.25 -12.98
N ARG A 67 2.98 7.84 -14.11
CA ARG A 67 2.57 8.31 -15.43
C ARG A 67 1.11 7.99 -15.75
N LYS A 68 0.60 6.81 -15.37
CA LYS A 68 -0.83 6.46 -15.52
C LYS A 68 -1.73 7.37 -14.69
N VAL A 69 -1.33 7.69 -13.45
CA VAL A 69 -2.07 8.63 -12.59
C VAL A 69 -2.05 10.03 -13.20
N ASP A 70 -0.89 10.52 -13.64
CA ASP A 70 -0.73 11.84 -14.28
C ASP A 70 -1.55 11.98 -15.57
N ILE A 71 -1.58 10.95 -16.41
CA ILE A 71 -2.40 10.95 -17.62
C ILE A 71 -3.89 11.03 -17.23
N ARG A 72 -4.31 10.24 -16.23
CA ARG A 72 -5.71 10.22 -15.76
C ARG A 72 -6.12 11.56 -15.13
N THR A 73 -5.25 12.19 -14.35
CA THR A 73 -5.52 13.50 -13.74
C THR A 73 -5.57 14.60 -14.79
N ARG A 74 -4.70 14.59 -15.80
CA ARG A 74 -4.75 15.55 -16.91
C ARG A 74 -5.95 15.34 -17.83
N SER A 75 -6.32 14.08 -18.13
CA SER A 75 -7.41 13.76 -19.05
C SER A 75 -8.81 13.92 -18.44
N HIS A 76 -8.95 13.81 -17.12
CA HIS A 76 -10.24 13.87 -16.46
C HIS A 76 -10.38 14.94 -15.38
N GLY A 77 -9.28 15.56 -14.91
CA GLY A 77 -9.26 16.32 -13.65
C GLY A 77 -9.18 17.84 -13.74
N ALA A 78 -8.89 18.43 -14.89
CA ALA A 78 -8.87 19.90 -15.00
C ALA A 78 -10.28 20.50 -15.10
N ASP A 79 -11.21 19.84 -15.78
CA ASP A 79 -12.53 20.42 -16.14
C ASP A 79 -13.74 19.78 -15.43
N ARG A 80 -13.52 18.86 -14.48
CA ARG A 80 -14.62 18.27 -13.69
C ARG A 80 -14.85 19.06 -12.39
N PRO A 81 -16.04 19.67 -12.19
CA PRO A 81 -16.37 20.27 -10.91
C PRO A 81 -16.34 19.21 -9.80
N GLY A 82 -15.62 19.50 -8.71
CA GLY A 82 -15.48 18.64 -7.53
C GLY A 82 -14.19 17.80 -7.45
N GLN A 83 -13.38 17.70 -8.51
CA GLN A 83 -12.19 16.83 -8.49
C GLN A 83 -11.02 17.41 -7.69
N ALA A 84 -10.86 18.73 -7.66
CA ALA A 84 -9.91 19.42 -6.78
C ALA A 84 -10.28 19.25 -5.29
N GLU A 85 -11.57 19.24 -4.98
CA GLU A 85 -12.07 19.02 -3.62
C GLU A 85 -11.86 17.56 -3.17
N ILE A 86 -12.09 16.59 -4.07
CA ILE A 86 -11.84 15.17 -3.82
C ILE A 86 -10.34 14.90 -3.66
N ALA A 87 -9.48 15.49 -4.49
CA ALA A 87 -8.03 15.36 -4.37
C ALA A 87 -7.52 15.96 -3.04
N ALA A 88 -7.98 17.16 -2.68
CA ALA A 88 -7.65 17.77 -1.39
C ALA A 88 -8.21 17.00 -0.19
N ALA A 89 -9.37 16.33 -0.34
CA ALA A 89 -9.91 15.42 0.68
C ALA A 89 -9.08 14.14 0.79
N ALA A 90 -8.64 13.56 -0.33
CA ALA A 90 -7.78 12.37 -0.36
C ALA A 90 -6.40 12.65 0.25
N ASP A 91 -5.78 13.79 -0.05
CA ASP A 91 -4.50 14.20 0.54
C ASP A 91 -4.61 14.50 2.04
N ARG A 92 -5.78 14.93 2.52
CA ARG A 92 -6.07 15.08 3.95
C ARG A 92 -6.30 13.72 4.62
N ALA A 93 -7.03 12.82 3.96
CA ALA A 93 -7.27 11.47 4.43
C ALA A 93 -5.96 10.67 4.55
N GLY A 94 -5.07 10.73 3.56
CA GLY A 94 -3.79 10.03 3.59
C GLY A 94 -2.86 10.54 4.70
N ARG A 95 -2.88 11.85 5.01
CA ARG A 95 -2.13 12.41 6.13
C ARG A 95 -2.69 12.01 7.50
N MET A 96 -4.01 11.92 7.62
CA MET A 96 -4.68 11.41 8.82
C MET A 96 -4.38 9.92 9.03
N GLU A 97 -4.43 9.11 7.97
CA GLU A 97 -4.12 7.67 8.04
C GLU A 97 -2.67 7.41 8.47
N TRP A 98 -1.72 8.23 8.01
CA TRP A 98 -0.32 8.13 8.45
C TRP A 98 -0.14 8.54 9.92
N ALA A 99 -0.88 9.55 10.38
CA ALA A 99 -0.90 9.96 11.79
C ALA A 99 -1.54 8.90 12.70
N GLU A 100 -2.61 8.25 12.25
CA GLU A 100 -3.26 7.13 12.95
C GLU A 100 -2.29 5.96 13.16
N VAL A 101 -1.49 5.62 12.15
CA VAL A 101 -0.47 4.56 12.25
C VAL A 101 0.63 4.93 13.26
N GLN A 102 1.13 6.17 13.27
CA GLN A 102 2.15 6.60 14.22
C GLN A 102 1.66 6.62 15.68
N LEU A 103 0.38 6.90 15.89
CA LEU A 103 -0.24 6.92 17.21
C LEU A 103 -0.74 5.53 17.66
N GLY A 104 -0.54 4.48 16.86
CA GLY A 104 -1.00 3.12 17.16
C GLY A 104 -2.53 2.95 17.15
N ILE A 105 -3.23 3.88 16.51
CA ILE A 105 -4.69 3.90 16.43
C ILE A 105 -5.13 2.84 15.42
N GLN A 106 -5.70 1.74 15.92
CA GLN A 106 -6.26 0.70 15.05
C GLN A 106 -7.67 1.09 14.61
N ARG A 107 -7.93 0.96 13.30
CA ARG A 107 -9.19 1.31 12.68
C ARG A 107 -10.34 0.48 13.27
N GLY A 108 -11.35 1.15 13.80
CA GLY A 108 -12.53 0.52 14.41
C GLY A 108 -12.40 0.17 15.89
N THR A 109 -11.25 0.41 16.52
CA THR A 109 -11.07 0.24 17.98
C THR A 109 -10.95 1.55 18.73
N HIS A 110 -10.80 2.67 18.03
CA HIS A 110 -10.64 4.01 18.60
C HIS A 110 -11.63 5.00 17.98
N ASP A 111 -12.08 5.96 18.79
CA ASP A 111 -12.90 7.08 18.35
C ASP A 111 -12.10 8.00 17.43
N PRO A 112 -12.53 8.25 16.17
CA PRO A 112 -11.80 9.09 15.22
C PRO A 112 -11.73 10.57 15.62
N VAL A 113 -12.60 11.03 16.52
CA VAL A 113 -12.60 12.44 16.97
C VAL A 113 -11.60 12.66 18.11
N THR A 114 -11.49 11.69 19.03
CA THR A 114 -10.70 11.84 20.26
C THR A 114 -9.44 10.99 20.30
N GLY A 115 -9.29 10.01 19.41
CA GLY A 115 -8.17 9.08 19.35
C GLY A 115 -8.12 8.07 20.52
N LYS A 116 -9.15 8.03 21.37
CA LYS A 116 -9.23 7.13 22.53
C LYS A 116 -9.86 5.78 22.15
N PRO A 117 -9.47 4.68 22.80
CA PRO A 117 -10.09 3.38 22.55
C PRO A 117 -11.59 3.40 22.89
N TYR A 118 -12.40 2.75 22.04
CA TYR A 118 -13.82 2.59 22.27
C TYR A 118 -14.07 1.77 23.54
N THR A 119 -14.95 2.28 24.39
CA THR A 119 -15.54 1.58 25.54
C THR A 119 -16.95 1.14 25.16
N ALA A 120 -17.61 0.35 26.02
CA ALA A 120 -18.97 -0.13 25.78
C ALA A 120 -19.99 1.00 25.51
N GLU A 121 -19.72 2.20 26.03
CA GLU A 121 -20.58 3.38 25.91
C GLU A 121 -20.21 4.28 24.72
N THR A 122 -18.96 4.24 24.25
CA THR A 122 -18.46 5.13 23.19
C THR A 122 -18.35 4.48 21.83
N LYS A 123 -18.54 3.15 21.75
CA LYS A 123 -18.54 2.44 20.48
C LYS A 123 -19.78 2.83 19.64
N PRO A 124 -19.61 3.28 18.39
CA PRO A 124 -20.74 3.53 17.52
C PRO A 124 -21.50 2.23 17.25
N GLN A 125 -22.81 2.25 17.55
CA GLN A 125 -23.69 1.08 17.39
C GLN A 125 -23.99 0.78 15.92
N ARG A 126 -23.91 1.80 15.03
CA ARG A 126 -24.08 1.65 13.58
C ARG A 126 -23.27 2.71 12.82
N VAL A 127 -22.65 2.29 11.72
CA VAL A 127 -21.92 3.16 10.80
C VAL A 127 -22.83 3.49 9.60
N LEU A 128 -23.15 4.77 9.39
CA LEU A 128 -24.05 5.27 8.33
C LEU A 128 -23.29 5.79 7.11
N THR A 129 -22.24 5.07 6.69
CA THR A 129 -21.48 5.41 5.48
C THR A 129 -22.32 5.18 4.21
N ALA A 130 -22.00 5.89 3.12
CA ALA A 130 -22.66 5.72 1.83
C ALA A 130 -22.72 4.24 1.40
N GLY A 131 -23.90 3.76 1.03
CA GLY A 131 -24.15 2.35 0.68
C GLY A 131 -24.55 1.45 1.86
N ALA A 132 -24.60 1.97 3.09
CA ALA A 132 -25.13 1.21 4.23
C ALA A 132 -26.62 0.89 4.04
N PRO A 133 -27.10 -0.28 4.50
CA PRO A 133 -28.52 -0.64 4.48
C PRO A 133 -29.35 0.45 5.16
N LYS A 134 -30.55 0.72 4.64
CA LYS A 134 -31.50 1.64 5.28
C LYS A 134 -31.80 1.16 6.70
N VAL A 135 -31.98 2.10 7.62
CA VAL A 135 -32.39 1.78 9.00
C VAL A 135 -33.79 1.17 8.93
N THR A 136 -33.95 -0.01 9.52
CA THR A 136 -35.24 -0.69 9.58
C THR A 136 -36.08 -0.10 10.70
N GLN A 137 -37.40 -0.21 10.57
CA GLN A 137 -38.34 0.32 11.56
C GLN A 137 -38.21 -0.39 12.91
N THR A 138 -37.88 -1.69 12.89
CA THR A 138 -37.57 -2.49 14.08
C THR A 138 -36.32 -2.00 14.80
N GLU A 139 -35.28 -1.62 14.05
CA GLU A 139 -34.08 -1.00 14.63
C GLU A 139 -34.40 0.37 15.24
N LEU A 140 -35.16 1.23 14.55
CA LEU A 140 -35.58 2.53 15.08
C LEU A 140 -36.39 2.39 16.37
N ALA A 141 -37.32 1.44 16.43
CA ALA A 141 -38.12 1.16 17.63
C ALA A 141 -37.24 0.68 18.81
N SER A 142 -36.15 -0.06 18.52
CA SER A 142 -35.20 -0.49 19.55
C SER A 142 -34.35 0.65 20.11
N PHE A 143 -34.00 1.64 19.27
CA PHE A 143 -33.21 2.81 19.69
C PHE A 143 -34.05 3.91 20.33
N PHE A 144 -35.30 4.06 19.89
CA PHE A 144 -36.22 5.10 20.36
C PHE A 144 -37.59 4.51 20.72
N PRO A 145 -37.69 3.78 21.85
CA PRO A 145 -38.95 3.14 22.26
C PRO A 145 -40.09 4.15 22.45
N SER A 146 -39.77 5.39 22.80
CA SER A 146 -40.72 6.49 23.01
C SER A 146 -41.29 7.10 21.73
N LEU A 147 -40.67 6.87 20.56
CA LEU A 147 -41.16 7.32 19.25
C LEU A 147 -42.00 6.26 18.52
N SER A 148 -42.07 5.05 19.06
CA SER A 148 -42.90 3.96 18.56
C SER A 148 -44.37 4.15 18.97
N GLY A 149 -44.99 5.25 18.55
CA GLY A 149 -46.44 5.47 18.62
C GLY A 149 -47.17 4.75 17.48
N PRO A 150 -48.52 4.62 17.54
CA PRO A 150 -49.29 3.85 16.57
C PRO A 150 -49.06 4.35 15.14
N GLU A 151 -48.74 3.43 14.24
CA GLU A 151 -48.44 3.69 12.82
C GLU A 151 -49.64 4.38 12.15
N VAL A 152 -49.43 5.59 11.63
CA VAL A 152 -50.36 6.23 10.70
C VAL A 152 -49.86 5.90 9.30
N ASP A 153 -50.62 5.09 8.56
CA ASP A 153 -50.31 4.70 7.19
C ASP A 153 -50.24 5.94 6.28
N VAL A 154 -49.03 6.29 5.83
CA VAL A 154 -48.78 7.45 4.93
C VAL A 154 -49.03 7.09 3.45
N THR A 155 -49.38 5.83 3.18
CA THR A 155 -49.64 5.31 1.83
C THR A 155 -50.88 5.94 1.18
N ASP A 156 -51.91 6.27 1.95
CA ASP A 156 -53.13 6.91 1.41
C ASP A 156 -52.92 8.37 0.95
N SER A 157 -51.88 9.05 1.42
CA SER A 157 -51.66 10.47 1.10
C SER A 157 -50.85 10.68 -0.19
N ALA A 158 -49.97 9.73 -0.54
CA ALA A 158 -49.13 9.85 -1.73
C ALA A 158 -49.91 9.50 -3.01
N ASP A 159 -50.73 8.46 -2.98
CA ASP A 159 -51.53 8.05 -4.15
C ASP A 159 -52.63 9.07 -4.45
N ALA A 160 -53.26 9.66 -3.43
CA ALA A 160 -54.24 10.73 -3.61
C ALA A 160 -53.65 11.98 -4.29
N LEU A 161 -52.39 12.34 -4.00
CA LEU A 161 -51.71 13.48 -4.62
C LEU A 161 -51.27 13.20 -6.06
N VAL A 162 -51.00 11.94 -6.41
CA VAL A 162 -50.65 11.56 -7.79
C VAL A 162 -51.89 11.58 -8.68
N ASP A 163 -53.03 11.11 -8.18
CA ASP A 163 -54.30 11.09 -8.93
C ASP A 163 -54.86 12.49 -9.19
N THR A 164 -54.75 13.43 -8.23
CA THR A 164 -55.17 14.82 -8.46
C THR A 164 -54.33 15.49 -9.55
N ASN A 165 -53.00 15.33 -9.52
CA ASN A 165 -52.10 15.93 -10.50
C ASN A 165 -52.32 15.34 -11.92
N LEU A 166 -52.64 14.04 -12.02
CA LEU A 166 -52.95 13.40 -13.31
C LEU A 166 -54.30 13.86 -13.88
N SER A 167 -55.28 14.14 -13.02
CA SER A 167 -56.58 14.66 -13.42
C SER A 167 -56.49 16.08 -13.99
N GLU A 168 -55.70 16.96 -13.36
CA GLU A 168 -55.47 18.35 -13.79
C GLU A 168 -54.69 18.42 -15.11
N LEU A 169 -53.72 17.54 -15.32
CA LEU A 169 -52.97 17.47 -16.58
C LEU A 169 -53.83 16.97 -17.74
N LYS A 170 -54.78 16.06 -17.50
CA LYS A 170 -55.69 15.56 -18.54
C LYS A 170 -56.71 16.63 -18.96
N THR A 171 -57.27 17.36 -18.01
CA THR A 171 -58.20 18.46 -18.33
C THR A 171 -57.51 19.58 -19.09
N ALA A 172 -56.28 19.95 -18.69
CA ALA A 172 -55.48 20.93 -19.44
C ALA A 172 -55.18 20.49 -20.88
N LEU A 173 -54.91 19.19 -21.10
CA LEU A 173 -54.64 18.63 -22.42
C LEU A 173 -55.89 18.58 -23.32
N GLU A 174 -57.08 18.32 -22.75
CA GLU A 174 -58.33 18.35 -23.51
C GLU A 174 -58.72 19.77 -23.91
N ILE A 175 -58.53 20.76 -23.03
CA ILE A 175 -58.75 22.17 -23.35
C ILE A 175 -57.84 22.62 -24.49
N ALA A 176 -56.55 22.24 -24.45
CA ALA A 176 -55.58 22.58 -25.50
C ALA A 176 -55.81 21.86 -26.85
N LYS A 177 -56.65 20.81 -26.89
CA LYS A 177 -57.05 20.12 -28.14
C LYS A 177 -58.35 20.65 -28.72
N ALA A 178 -59.11 21.44 -27.97
CA ALA A 178 -60.39 22.00 -28.38
C ALA A 178 -60.27 23.42 -28.99
N GLU A 179 -59.09 24.04 -28.90
CA GLU A 179 -58.67 25.21 -29.69
C GLU A 179 -58.00 24.79 -31.01
#